data_AF-A0A8H5F206-F1
#
_entry.id   AF-A0A8H5F206-F1
#
_cell.length_a   1.000
_cell.length_b   1.000
_cell.length_c   1.000
_cell.angle_alpha   90.00
_cell.angle_beta   90.00
_cell.angle_gamma   90.00
#
_symmetry.space_group_name_H-M   'P 1'
#
loop_
_entity.id
_entity.type
_entity.pdbx_description
1 polymer ?
#
loop_
_entity_poly.entity_id
_entity_poly.type
_entity_poly.pdbx_seq_one_letter_code
_entity_poly.pdbx_strand_id
1 'polypeptide(L)'
;MELTFVTDIGQTFVVEIDPGMELENVMALLEAESSIPVNEQSISYEGRELSNPKATMQELGVQGNNAMLLLRRKVASVGGRTIEQDSEMMRLQILGDPQLMRELQATQPEMAEAVRSNPQRFAELLRHTRERQHEAQLEQQREIERLNADPYDVEAQRKIEEAIRQQAIMENMEHAIEYSPEAFGRVTML
;
A
#
# COMPACT_ATOMS: atom_id res chain seq x y z
N MET A 1 17.48 15.20 25.33
CA MET A 1 16.47 15.94 24.55
C MET A 1 15.18 15.13 24.56
N GLU A 2 14.04 15.81 24.66
CA GLU A 2 12.72 15.16 24.65
C GLU A 2 12.18 15.13 23.21
N LEU A 3 11.88 13.93 22.72
CA LEU A 3 11.27 13.70 21.42
C LEU A 3 9.84 13.20 21.60
N THR A 4 8.91 13.71 20.80
CA THR A 4 7.54 13.22 20.74
C THR A 4 7.36 12.37 19.50
N PHE A 5 6.95 11.13 19.66
CA PHE A 5 6.63 10.22 18.57
C PHE A 5 5.13 10.10 18.42
N VAL A 6 4.64 10.23 17.19
CA VAL A 6 3.23 10.07 16.82
C VAL A 6 3.09 8.82 15.97
N THR A 7 2.25 7.88 16.39
CA THR A 7 1.96 6.66 15.64
C THR A 7 0.91 6.91 14.54
N ASP A 8 0.86 6.00 13.57
CA ASP A 8 -0.19 5.96 12.52
C ASP A 8 -1.62 5.94 13.09
N ILE A 9 -1.81 5.29 14.24
CA ILE A 9 -3.10 5.23 14.96
C ILE A 9 -3.36 6.45 15.85
N GLY A 10 -2.52 7.49 15.75
CA GLY A 10 -2.68 8.75 16.49
C GLY A 10 -2.26 8.69 17.95
N GLN A 11 -1.57 7.63 18.40
CA GLN A 11 -1.01 7.58 19.76
C GLN A 11 0.28 8.38 19.81
N THR A 12 0.45 9.19 20.86
CA THR A 12 1.65 9.99 21.08
C THR A 12 2.37 9.55 22.33
N PHE A 13 3.69 9.42 22.25
CA PHE A 13 4.51 9.12 23.42
C PHE A 13 5.81 9.92 23.37
N VAL A 14 6.37 10.20 24.55
CA VAL A 14 7.54 11.08 24.72
C VAL A 14 8.70 10.21 25.18
N VAL A 15 9.84 10.34 24.50
CA VAL A 15 11.06 9.60 24.83
C VAL A 15 12.20 10.59 25.05
N GLU A 16 12.87 10.45 26.19
CA GLU A 16 14.12 11.15 26.48
C GLU A 16 15.29 10.41 25.85
N ILE A 17 15.98 11.05 24.91
CA ILE A 17 17.17 10.50 24.28
C ILE A 17 18.34 11.49 24.28
N ASP A 18 19.56 10.98 24.09
CA ASP A 18 20.75 11.82 23.94
C ASP A 18 20.88 12.32 22.49
N PRO A 19 21.24 13.60 22.24
CA PRO A 19 21.43 14.10 20.87
C PRO A 19 22.53 13.36 20.09
N GLY A 20 23.50 12.76 20.79
CA GLY A 20 24.55 11.93 20.19
C GLY A 20 24.14 10.46 19.98
N MET A 21 22.90 10.08 20.33
CA MET A 21 22.41 8.71 20.16
C MET A 21 22.22 8.37 18.67
N GLU A 22 22.67 7.19 18.27
CA GLU A 22 22.43 6.64 16.94
C GLU A 22 20.96 6.27 16.75
N LEU A 23 20.47 6.38 15.52
CA LEU A 23 19.09 6.04 15.17
C LEU A 23 18.75 4.58 15.53
N GLU A 24 19.68 3.63 15.41
CA GLU A 24 19.43 2.23 15.80
C GLU A 24 19.07 2.08 17.28
N ASN A 25 19.75 2.82 18.15
CA ASN A 25 19.51 2.77 19.59
C ASN A 25 18.15 3.39 19.92
N VAL A 26 17.78 4.47 19.22
CA VAL A 26 16.44 5.07 19.35
C VAL A 26 15.37 4.08 18.91
N MET A 27 15.54 3.41 17.76
CA MET A 27 14.59 2.40 17.28
C MET A 27 14.41 1.26 18.29
N ALA A 28 15.48 0.80 18.94
CA ALA A 28 15.41 -0.22 19.98
C ALA A 28 14.63 0.24 21.22
N LEU A 29 14.75 1.53 21.62
CA LEU A 29 13.92 2.11 22.69
C LEU A 29 12.45 2.17 22.28
N LEU A 30 12.17 2.58 21.03
CA LEU A 30 10.82 2.65 20.48
C LEU A 30 10.17 1.28 20.38
N GLU A 31 10.93 0.20 20.19
CA GLU A 31 10.39 -1.17 20.16
C GLU A 31 9.75 -1.53 21.51
N ALA A 32 10.41 -1.17 22.61
CA ALA A 32 9.90 -1.43 23.96
C ALA A 32 8.61 -0.65 24.26
N GLU A 33 8.51 0.60 23.81
CA GLU A 33 7.37 1.48 24.09
C GLU A 33 6.19 1.24 23.13
N SER A 34 6.45 1.07 21.83
CA SER A 34 5.42 0.97 20.80
C SER A 34 4.99 -0.47 20.49
N SER A 35 5.75 -1.48 20.95
CA SER A 35 5.61 -2.88 20.53
C SER A 35 5.77 -3.11 19.02
N ILE A 36 6.35 -2.15 18.28
CA ILE A 36 6.67 -2.30 16.86
C ILE A 36 8.15 -2.74 16.77
N PRO A 37 8.45 -3.91 16.21
CA PRO A 37 9.83 -4.39 16.09
C PRO A 37 10.64 -3.46 15.18
N VAL A 38 11.94 -3.26 15.47
CA VAL A 38 12.80 -2.29 14.75
C VAL A 38 12.74 -2.42 13.23
N ASN A 39 12.64 -3.65 12.69
CA ASN A 39 12.55 -3.90 11.25
C ASN A 39 11.24 -3.43 10.60
N GLU A 40 10.19 -3.23 11.39
CA GLU A 40 8.90 -2.69 10.97
C GLU A 40 8.76 -1.20 11.28
N GLN A 41 9.77 -0.54 11.86
CA GLN A 41 9.69 0.89 12.18
C GLN A 41 10.05 1.77 10.95
N SER A 42 9.19 2.74 10.64
CA SER A 42 9.51 3.90 9.79
C SER A 42 9.46 5.14 10.65
N ILE A 43 10.59 5.82 10.78
CA ILE A 43 10.67 7.09 11.48
C ILE A 43 10.83 8.19 10.45
N SER A 44 9.97 9.20 10.51
CA SER A 44 10.05 10.38 9.64
C SER A 44 10.02 11.67 10.46
N TYR A 45 10.85 12.62 10.06
CA TYR A 45 10.97 13.94 10.67
C TYR A 45 10.83 15.01 9.59
N GLU A 46 9.91 15.96 9.77
CA GLU A 46 9.60 17.01 8.77
C GLU A 46 9.33 16.47 7.35
N GLY A 47 8.74 15.27 7.26
CA GLY A 47 8.46 14.60 5.98
C GLY A 47 9.64 13.84 5.38
N ARG A 48 10.83 13.90 5.99
CA ARG A 48 12.02 13.12 5.58
C ARG A 48 12.10 11.81 6.36
N GLU A 49 12.16 10.68 5.67
CA GLU A 49 12.42 9.40 6.32
C GLU A 49 13.87 9.32 6.81
N LEU A 50 14.04 8.90 8.06
CA LEU A 50 15.34 8.66 8.68
C LEU A 50 15.76 7.22 8.36
N SER A 51 16.51 7.03 7.28
CA SER A 51 16.87 5.69 6.79
C SER A 51 18.28 5.23 7.17
N ASN A 52 19.10 6.09 7.77
CA ASN A 52 20.50 5.77 8.09
C ASN A 52 20.66 5.37 9.58
N PRO A 53 20.73 4.08 9.92
CA PRO A 53 20.73 3.61 11.31
C PRO A 53 21.96 4.05 12.13
N LYS A 54 23.09 4.28 11.45
CA LYS A 54 24.36 4.70 12.07
C LYS A 54 24.51 6.21 12.23
N ALA A 55 23.60 7.00 11.66
CA ALA A 55 23.63 8.44 11.85
C ALA A 55 23.07 8.78 13.22
N THR A 56 23.70 9.77 13.86
CA THR A 56 23.17 10.33 15.10
C THR A 56 21.90 11.15 14.84
N MET A 57 21.06 11.31 15.86
CA MET A 57 19.85 12.13 15.74
C MET A 57 20.16 13.58 15.34
N GLN A 58 21.31 14.11 15.78
CA GLN A 58 21.80 15.43 15.39
C GLN A 58 22.18 15.51 13.90
N GLU A 59 22.84 14.48 13.35
CA GLU A 59 23.19 14.40 11.92
C GLU A 59 21.96 14.22 11.02
N LEU A 60 20.92 13.60 11.55
CA LEU A 60 19.63 13.44 10.89
C LEU A 60 18.80 14.74 10.88
N GLY A 61 19.33 15.82 11.48
CA GLY A 61 18.67 17.13 11.52
C GLY A 61 17.65 17.27 12.64
N VAL A 62 17.51 16.27 13.52
CA VAL A 62 16.62 16.33 14.68
C VAL A 62 17.31 17.16 15.76
N GLN A 63 17.10 18.47 15.70
CA GLN A 63 17.73 19.44 16.60
C GLN A 63 16.65 20.27 17.29
N GLY A 64 16.56 20.15 18.61
CA GLY A 64 15.62 20.93 19.42
C GLY A 64 15.03 20.13 20.58
N ASN A 65 14.57 20.84 21.61
CA ASN A 65 13.68 20.26 22.61
C ASN A 65 12.27 20.19 22.02
N ASN A 66 11.56 19.07 22.19
CA ASN A 66 10.21 18.80 21.69
C ASN A 66 10.09 18.62 20.16
N ALA A 67 11.07 18.01 19.51
CA ALA A 67 10.90 17.65 18.10
C ALA A 67 9.86 16.52 17.96
N MET A 68 8.95 16.67 16.98
CA MET A 68 7.88 15.71 16.70
C MET A 68 8.27 14.80 15.53
N LEU A 69 8.26 13.50 15.75
CA LEU A 69 8.58 12.48 14.76
C LEU A 69 7.36 11.59 14.53
N LEU A 70 7.21 11.13 13.30
CA LEU A 70 6.18 10.17 12.91
C LEU A 70 6.78 8.78 12.95
N LEU A 71 6.24 7.92 13.83
CA LEU A 71 6.53 6.49 13.86
C LEU A 71 5.42 5.75 13.13
N ARG A 72 5.70 5.27 11.93
CA ARG A 72 4.79 4.40 11.19
C ARG A 72 5.27 2.97 11.31
N ARG A 73 4.33 2.05 11.47
CA ARG A 73 4.62 0.64 11.20
C ARG A 73 4.75 0.51 9.69
N LYS A 74 5.98 0.37 9.18
CA LYS A 74 6.18 -0.27 7.89
C LYS A 74 5.47 -1.61 8.05
N VAL A 75 4.42 -1.81 7.26
CA VAL A 75 4.11 -3.17 6.86
C VAL A 75 5.35 -3.62 6.09
N ALA A 76 6.34 -4.15 6.81
CA ALA A 76 7.15 -5.17 6.22
C ALA A 76 6.12 -6.12 5.62
N SER A 77 6.17 -6.35 4.31
CA SER A 77 5.57 -7.55 3.74
C SER A 77 5.78 -8.65 4.76
N VAL A 78 4.71 -9.12 5.40
CA VAL A 78 4.79 -9.75 6.71
C VAL A 78 5.83 -10.88 6.70
N GLY A 79 6.87 -10.72 7.52
CA GLY A 79 7.98 -11.65 7.69
C GLY A 79 9.06 -11.53 6.60
N GLY A 80 10.18 -12.22 6.78
CA GLY A 80 11.16 -12.43 5.71
C GLY A 80 10.65 -13.25 4.52
N ARG A 81 9.44 -12.96 4.03
CA ARG A 81 8.92 -13.39 2.75
C ARG A 81 9.42 -12.42 1.72
N THR A 82 10.55 -12.76 1.11
CA THR A 82 10.94 -12.19 -0.19
C THR A 82 9.70 -12.19 -1.11
N ILE A 83 9.64 -11.26 -2.07
CA ILE A 83 8.62 -11.27 -3.14
C ILE A 83 8.49 -12.69 -3.73
N GLU A 84 9.58 -13.47 -3.73
CA GLU A 84 9.62 -14.90 -4.05
C GLU A 84 8.70 -15.77 -3.16
N GLN A 85 8.68 -15.61 -1.84
CA GLN A 85 7.78 -16.39 -0.96
C GLN A 85 6.31 -15.98 -1.10
N ASP A 86 6.02 -14.70 -1.32
CA ASP A 86 4.65 -14.23 -1.64
C ASP A 86 4.19 -14.80 -3.00
N SER A 87 5.09 -14.77 -3.99
CA SER A 87 4.82 -15.34 -5.31
C SER A 87 4.63 -16.85 -5.27
N GLU A 88 5.37 -17.59 -4.44
CA GLU A 88 5.21 -19.04 -4.30
C GLU A 88 3.88 -19.38 -3.64
N MET A 89 3.47 -18.62 -2.61
CA MET A 89 2.16 -18.79 -1.97
C MET A 89 1.02 -18.53 -2.96
N MET A 90 1.09 -17.43 -3.72
CA MET A 90 0.10 -17.13 -4.77
C MET A 90 0.07 -18.22 -5.85
N ARG A 91 1.24 -18.71 -6.29
CA ARG A 91 1.34 -19.77 -7.27
C ARG A 91 0.66 -21.06 -6.80
N LEU A 92 0.88 -21.44 -5.54
CA LEU A 92 0.27 -22.61 -4.93
C LEU A 92 -1.24 -22.45 -4.79
N GLN A 93 -1.73 -21.27 -4.44
CA GLN A 93 -3.16 -20.96 -4.40
C GLN A 93 -3.80 -21.09 -5.80
N ILE A 94 -3.14 -20.54 -6.82
CA ILE A 94 -3.60 -20.66 -8.21
C ILE A 94 -3.60 -22.12 -8.65
N LEU A 95 -2.55 -22.89 -8.34
CA LEU A 95 -2.51 -24.33 -8.65
C LEU A 95 -3.58 -25.14 -7.91
N GLY A 96 -3.96 -24.69 -6.71
CA GLY A 96 -5.06 -25.27 -5.93
C GLY A 96 -6.44 -24.96 -6.49
N ASP A 97 -6.59 -23.95 -7.33
CA ASP A 97 -7.87 -23.53 -7.91
C ASP A 97 -7.93 -23.77 -9.44
N PRO A 98 -8.67 -24.81 -9.89
CA PRO A 98 -8.73 -25.16 -11.30
C PRO A 98 -9.56 -24.18 -12.15
N GLN A 99 -10.45 -23.37 -11.55
CA GLN A 99 -11.21 -22.36 -12.28
C GLN A 99 -10.33 -21.16 -12.58
N LEU A 100 -9.62 -20.65 -11.57
CA LEU A 100 -8.67 -19.55 -11.69
C LEU A 100 -7.56 -19.87 -12.70
N MET A 101 -7.07 -21.12 -12.73
CA MET A 101 -6.09 -21.55 -13.73
C MET A 101 -6.64 -21.53 -15.17
N ARG A 102 -7.91 -21.90 -15.38
CA ARG A 102 -8.52 -21.82 -16.71
C ARG A 102 -8.71 -20.39 -17.17
N GLU A 103 -9.09 -19.51 -16.25
CA GLU A 103 -9.22 -18.08 -16.51
C GLU A 103 -7.87 -17.48 -16.88
N LEU A 104 -6.83 -17.72 -16.08
CA LEU A 104 -5.47 -17.28 -16.37
C LEU A 104 -4.97 -17.83 -17.70
N GLN A 105 -5.33 -19.06 -18.08
CA GLN A 105 -4.98 -19.59 -19.40
C GLN A 105 -5.67 -18.84 -20.54
N ALA A 106 -6.91 -18.36 -20.34
CA ALA A 106 -7.67 -17.64 -21.34
C ALA A 106 -7.23 -16.17 -21.46
N THR A 107 -6.92 -15.51 -20.34
CA THR A 107 -6.57 -14.10 -20.29
C THR A 107 -5.08 -13.85 -20.42
N GLN A 108 -4.25 -14.70 -19.80
CA GLN A 108 -2.83 -14.45 -19.62
C GLN A 108 -2.00 -15.75 -19.71
N PRO A 109 -1.85 -16.32 -20.92
CA PRO A 109 -1.25 -17.63 -21.12
C PRO A 109 0.20 -17.73 -20.63
N GLU A 110 0.99 -16.66 -20.77
CA GLU A 110 2.37 -16.59 -20.25
C GLU A 110 2.43 -16.73 -18.73
N MET A 111 1.48 -16.15 -18.01
CA MET A 111 1.41 -16.25 -16.55
C MET A 111 0.98 -17.67 -16.13
N ALA A 112 -0.01 -18.24 -16.81
CA ALA A 112 -0.50 -19.60 -16.55
C ALA A 112 0.55 -20.70 -16.84
N GLU A 113 1.46 -20.46 -17.79
CA GLU A 113 2.60 -21.34 -18.04
C GLU A 113 3.64 -21.20 -16.92
N ALA A 114 3.99 -19.97 -16.54
CA ALA A 114 4.95 -19.71 -15.47
C ALA A 114 4.50 -20.33 -14.13
N VAL A 115 3.21 -20.27 -13.81
CA VAL A 115 2.62 -20.91 -12.61
C VAL A 115 2.91 -22.42 -12.55
N ARG A 116 2.90 -23.12 -13.69
CA ARG A 116 3.08 -24.57 -13.75
C ARG A 116 4.53 -25.01 -13.81
N SER A 117 5.36 -24.29 -14.56
CA SER A 117 6.67 -24.78 -14.96
C SER A 117 7.83 -23.98 -14.41
N ASN A 118 7.64 -22.72 -14.02
CA ASN A 118 8.76 -21.85 -13.63
C ASN A 118 8.37 -20.81 -12.55
N PRO A 119 8.60 -21.11 -11.26
CA PRO A 119 8.24 -20.21 -10.16
C PRO A 119 9.00 -18.88 -10.20
N GLN A 120 10.27 -18.88 -10.65
CA GLN A 120 11.07 -17.66 -10.78
C GLN A 120 10.52 -16.74 -11.86
N ARG A 121 10.10 -17.30 -13.00
CA ARG A 121 9.46 -16.52 -14.07
C ARG A 121 8.11 -15.93 -13.61
N PHE A 122 7.36 -16.67 -12.81
CA PHE A 122 6.11 -16.19 -12.23
C PHE A 122 6.34 -15.00 -11.29
N ALA A 123 7.35 -15.08 -10.42
CA ALA A 123 7.73 -13.98 -9.52
C ALA A 123 8.10 -12.70 -10.28
N GLU A 124 8.90 -12.81 -11.34
CA GLU A 124 9.31 -11.69 -12.19
C GLU A 124 8.10 -11.03 -12.89
N LEU A 125 7.19 -11.85 -13.45
CA LEU A 125 5.98 -11.35 -14.12
C LEU A 125 5.03 -10.65 -13.13
N LEU A 126 4.90 -11.17 -11.92
CA LEU A 126 4.15 -10.55 -10.85
C LEU A 126 4.73 -9.20 -10.46
N ARG A 127 6.07 -9.12 -10.30
CA ARG A 127 6.74 -7.87 -9.92
C ARG A 127 6.50 -6.78 -10.97
N HIS A 128 6.72 -7.11 -12.24
CA HIS A 128 6.48 -6.18 -13.35
C HIS A 128 5.01 -5.75 -13.48
N THR A 129 4.06 -6.64 -13.15
CA THR A 129 2.63 -6.29 -13.16
C THR A 129 2.27 -5.36 -12.01
N ARG A 130 2.80 -5.61 -10.81
CA ARG A 130 2.62 -4.74 -9.64
C ARG A 130 3.22 -3.36 -9.85
N GLU A 131 4.42 -3.27 -10.42
CA GLU A 131 5.09 -1.99 -10.70
C GLU A 131 4.24 -1.13 -11.65
N ARG A 132 3.80 -1.70 -12.79
CA ARG A 132 2.92 -0.99 -13.73
C ARG A 132 1.60 -0.53 -13.10
N GLN A 133 0.98 -1.40 -12.29
CA GLN A 133 -0.25 -1.02 -11.59
C GLN A 133 -0.02 0.10 -10.58
N HIS A 134 1.09 0.06 -9.84
CA HIS A 134 1.42 1.07 -8.85
C HIS A 134 1.73 2.42 -9.51
N GLU A 135 2.47 2.42 -10.63
CA GLU A 135 2.73 3.62 -11.43
C GLU A 135 1.43 4.22 -11.96
N ALA A 136 0.56 3.40 -12.57
CA ALA A 136 -0.74 3.86 -13.06
C ALA A 136 -1.63 4.43 -11.94
N GLN A 137 -1.61 3.81 -10.75
CA GLN A 137 -2.32 4.32 -9.58
C GLN A 137 -1.78 5.67 -9.11
N LEU A 138 -0.45 5.83 -9.06
CA LEU A 138 0.20 7.09 -8.72
C LEU A 138 -0.13 8.20 -9.74
N GLU A 139 -0.17 7.87 -11.03
CA GLU A 139 -0.57 8.80 -12.08
C GLU A 139 -2.04 9.21 -11.93
N GLN A 140 -2.94 8.25 -11.72
CA GLN A 140 -4.35 8.52 -11.46
C GLN A 140 -4.53 9.37 -10.19
N GLN A 141 -3.78 9.08 -9.13
CA GLN A 141 -3.83 9.85 -7.89
C GLN A 141 -3.36 11.29 -8.11
N ARG A 142 -2.27 11.49 -8.86
CA ARG A 142 -1.79 12.83 -9.23
C ARG A 142 -2.78 13.59 -10.10
N GLU A 143 -3.45 12.91 -11.03
CA GLU A 143 -4.52 13.51 -11.84
C GLU A 143 -5.67 13.96 -10.93
N ILE A 144 -6.10 13.11 -9.99
CA ILE A 144 -7.13 13.45 -9.00
C ILE A 144 -6.68 14.62 -8.11
N GLU A 145 -5.44 14.63 -7.62
CA GLU A 145 -4.89 15.73 -6.83
C GLU A 145 -4.84 17.03 -7.64
N ARG A 146 -4.50 16.96 -8.93
CA ARG A 146 -4.50 18.12 -9.83
C ARG A 146 -5.91 18.64 -10.08
N LEU A 147 -6.89 17.76 -10.23
CA LEU A 147 -8.31 18.13 -10.33
C LEU A 147 -8.84 18.71 -9.00
N ASN A 148 -8.31 18.28 -7.85
CA ASN A 148 -8.64 18.84 -6.53
C ASN A 148 -7.89 20.15 -6.21
N ALA A 149 -6.78 20.45 -6.89
CA ALA A 149 -5.98 21.65 -6.63
C ALA A 149 -6.71 22.96 -7.00
N ASP A 150 -7.71 22.89 -7.88
CA ASP A 150 -8.65 23.98 -8.12
C ASP A 150 -10.09 23.56 -7.72
N PRO A 151 -10.46 23.70 -6.44
CA PRO A 151 -11.77 23.27 -5.93
C PRO A 151 -12.96 24.10 -6.46
N TYR A 152 -12.71 25.12 -7.31
CA TYR A 152 -13.75 25.94 -7.93
C TYR A 152 -13.91 25.67 -9.44
N ASP A 153 -13.14 24.73 -9.99
CA ASP A 153 -13.28 24.31 -11.38
C ASP A 153 -14.49 23.37 -11.55
N VAL A 154 -15.58 23.93 -12.07
CA VAL A 154 -16.87 23.24 -12.27
C VAL A 154 -16.75 22.06 -13.23
N GLU A 155 -15.78 22.08 -14.16
CA GLU A 155 -15.56 20.97 -15.10
C GLU A 155 -14.81 19.80 -14.43
N ALA A 156 -13.83 20.08 -13.57
CA ALA A 156 -13.15 19.07 -12.76
C ALA A 156 -14.12 18.39 -11.79
N GLN A 157 -14.96 19.16 -11.07
CA GLN A 157 -16.00 18.62 -10.18
C GLN A 157 -16.98 17.72 -10.94
N ARG A 158 -17.44 18.14 -12.13
CA ARG A 158 -18.37 17.35 -12.95
C ARG A 158 -17.74 16.06 -13.47
N LYS A 159 -16.47 16.07 -13.88
CA LYS A 159 -15.74 14.86 -14.29
C LYS A 159 -15.55 13.87 -13.15
N ILE A 160 -15.20 14.35 -11.96
CA ILE A 160 -15.07 13.50 -10.76
C ILE A 160 -16.44 12.89 -10.40
N GLU A 161 -17.50 13.69 -10.39
CA GLU A 161 -18.86 13.21 -10.10
C GLU A 161 -19.33 12.16 -11.12
N GLU A 162 -19.08 12.37 -12.41
CA GLU A 162 -19.46 11.42 -13.46
C GLU A 162 -18.69 10.10 -13.35
N ALA A 163 -17.39 10.16 -13.05
CA ALA A 163 -16.56 8.97 -12.85
C ALA A 163 -17.02 8.15 -11.62
N ILE A 164 -17.26 8.80 -10.48
CA ILE A 164 -17.78 8.15 -9.27
C ILE A 164 -19.15 7.52 -9.56
N ARG A 165 -20.01 8.23 -10.28
CA ARG A 165 -21.35 7.73 -10.63
C ARG A 165 -21.29 6.52 -11.54
N GLN A 166 -20.43 6.53 -12.55
CA GLN A 166 -20.24 5.38 -13.44
C GLN A 166 -19.66 4.19 -12.68
N GLN A 167 -18.69 4.43 -11.80
CA GLN A 167 -18.07 3.38 -10.99
C GLN A 167 -19.07 2.77 -10.00
N ALA A 168 -19.91 3.58 -9.35
CA ALA A 168 -20.98 3.08 -8.48
C ALA A 168 -22.04 2.28 -9.24
N ILE A 169 -22.35 2.64 -10.49
CA ILE A 169 -23.25 1.87 -11.36
C ILE A 169 -22.60 0.55 -11.75
N MET A 170 -21.31 0.56 -12.10
CA MET A 170 -20.56 -0.63 -12.49
C MET A 170 -20.41 -1.59 -11.31
N GLU A 171 -20.02 -1.11 -10.12
CA GLU A 171 -19.94 -1.91 -8.90
C GLU A 171 -21.31 -2.49 -8.52
N ASN A 172 -22.38 -1.69 -8.57
CA ASN A 172 -23.72 -2.20 -8.28
C ASN A 172 -24.19 -3.23 -9.33
N MET A 173 -23.77 -3.06 -10.59
CA MET A 173 -24.08 -3.98 -11.68
C MET A 173 -23.27 -5.29 -11.56
N GLU A 174 -21.98 -5.22 -11.23
CA GLU A 174 -21.13 -6.39 -10.96
C GLU A 174 -21.64 -7.17 -9.75
N HIS A 175 -21.96 -6.47 -8.67
CA HIS A 175 -22.53 -7.08 -7.46
C HIS A 175 -23.91 -7.71 -7.73
N ALA A 176 -24.70 -7.13 -8.64
CA ALA A 176 -25.97 -7.71 -9.10
C ALA A 176 -25.79 -8.95 -10.01
N ILE A 177 -24.74 -8.98 -10.83
CA ILE A 177 -24.39 -10.13 -11.68
C ILE A 177 -23.86 -11.30 -10.83
N GLU A 178 -23.11 -11.01 -9.77
CA GLU A 178 -22.60 -12.02 -8.83
C GLU A 178 -23.68 -12.65 -7.95
N TYR A 179 -24.71 -11.89 -7.55
CA TYR A 179 -25.67 -12.37 -6.53
C TYR A 179 -27.10 -12.66 -7.03
N SER A 180 -27.51 -12.33 -8.27
CA SER A 180 -28.90 -12.60 -8.73
C SER A 180 -29.08 -12.62 -10.26
N PRO A 181 -29.03 -13.79 -10.93
CA PRO A 181 -29.29 -13.88 -12.37
C PRO A 181 -30.77 -13.72 -12.80
N GLU A 182 -31.73 -13.60 -11.87
CA GLU A 182 -33.17 -13.60 -12.19
C GLU A 182 -33.85 -12.21 -12.29
N ALA A 183 -33.09 -11.11 -12.34
CA ALA A 183 -33.67 -9.76 -12.47
C ALA A 183 -33.82 -9.25 -13.92
N PHE A 184 -33.63 -10.10 -14.94
CA PHE A 184 -33.99 -9.76 -16.33
C PHE A 184 -35.51 -9.93 -16.58
N GLY A 185 -36.32 -9.24 -15.78
CA GLY A 185 -37.73 -9.03 -16.06
C GLY A 185 -37.88 -7.87 -17.05
N ARG A 186 -38.11 -8.20 -18.34
CA ARG A 186 -38.50 -7.22 -19.37
C ARG A 186 -39.69 -6.39 -18.87
N VAL A 187 -39.49 -5.08 -18.69
CA VAL A 187 -40.61 -4.15 -18.49
C VAL A 187 -41.33 -4.01 -19.83
N THR A 188 -42.50 -4.63 -19.93
CA THR A 188 -43.43 -4.42 -21.04
C THR A 188 -44.23 -3.15 -20.75
N MET A 189 -44.16 -2.16 -21.64
CA MET A 189 -45.08 -1.01 -21.61
C MET A 189 -46.43 -1.43 -22.21
N LEU A 190 -47.49 -1.19 -21.44
CA LEU A 190 -48.86 -0.98 -21.94
C LEU A 190 -49.46 0.22 -21.19
#